data_AF-A0A1X7T5T1-F1
#
_entry.id   AF-A0A1X7T5T1-F1
#
_cell.length_a   1.000
_cell.length_b   1.000
_cell.length_c   1.000
_cell.angle_alpha   90.00
_cell.angle_beta   90.00
_cell.angle_gamma   90.00
#
_symmetry.space_group_name_H-M   'P 1'
#
loop_
_entity.id
_entity.type
_entity.pdbx_description
1 polymer ?
#
loop_
_entity_poly.entity_id
_entity_poly.type
_entity_poly.pdbx_seq_one_letter_code
_entity_poly.pdbx_strand_id
1 'polypeptide(L)'
;MLLWMSHAPLGSRPHCRPTALSCTGAVAALAESKKSAKYAALSSFIFTPVAIESLGAMGPQSSSFIRSLGRRIQRYSGDDNACQYLVQRLSVTLQRGNAALMMDTLPSPSL
;
A
#
# COMPACT_ATOMS: atom_id res chain seq x y z
N MET A 1 -7.46 -9.20 12.68
CA MET A 1 -6.56 -8.21 13.31
C MET A 1 -5.16 -8.39 12.72
N LEU A 2 -4.91 -7.79 11.55
CA LEU A 2 -3.57 -7.70 10.97
C LEU A 2 -2.96 -6.41 11.51
N LEU A 3 -1.96 -6.55 12.37
CA LEU A 3 -1.20 -5.46 12.98
C LEU A 3 -0.37 -4.75 11.89
N TRP A 4 -1.02 -3.88 11.13
CA TRP A 4 -0.33 -2.85 10.36
C TRP A 4 0.23 -1.86 11.38
N MET A 5 1.55 -1.71 11.42
CA MET A 5 2.24 -0.84 12.38
C MET A 5 1.58 0.54 12.41
N SER A 6 1.00 0.84 13.57
CA SER A 6 0.45 2.14 13.93
C SER A 6 1.50 3.23 13.67
N HIS A 7 1.08 4.32 13.01
CA HIS A 7 1.35 5.71 13.39
C HIS A 7 1.08 6.65 12.21
N ALA A 8 0.05 7.47 12.40
CA ALA A 8 -0.23 8.77 11.79
C ALA A 8 -0.37 8.87 10.25
N PRO A 9 -1.31 9.70 9.75
CA PRO A 9 -1.41 10.02 8.34
C PRO A 9 -0.08 10.54 7.79
N LEU A 10 0.25 10.18 6.55
CA LEU A 10 1.57 10.42 5.93
C LEU A 10 1.99 11.91 5.85
N GLY A 11 1.09 12.85 6.16
CA GLY A 11 1.39 14.29 6.32
C GLY A 11 2.08 14.66 7.64
N SER A 12 2.09 13.78 8.64
CA SER A 12 2.59 14.07 10.00
C SER A 12 4.03 13.58 10.25
N ARG A 13 4.69 12.96 9.27
CA ARG A 13 6.05 12.42 9.42
C ARG A 13 7.07 13.35 8.77
N PRO A 14 7.82 14.16 9.53
CA PRO A 14 8.71 15.19 8.98
C PRO A 14 9.79 14.63 8.04
N HIS A 15 10.20 13.36 8.23
CA HIS A 15 11.21 12.72 7.38
C HIS A 15 10.74 12.46 5.93
N CYS A 16 9.44 12.24 5.69
CA CYS A 16 8.93 11.88 4.37
C CYS A 16 8.52 13.10 3.53
N ARG A 17 8.51 14.30 4.14
CA ARG A 17 7.96 15.53 3.55
C ARG A 17 8.65 15.94 2.23
N PRO A 18 9.99 15.85 2.07
CA PRO A 18 10.64 16.18 0.80
C PRO A 18 10.31 15.16 -0.30
N THR A 19 10.23 13.88 0.06
CA THR A 19 10.05 12.77 -0.89
C THR A 19 8.62 12.70 -1.41
N ALA A 20 7.62 12.97 -0.56
CA ALA A 20 6.20 12.99 -0.94
C ALA A 20 5.86 14.09 -1.96
N LEU A 21 6.62 15.20 -1.95
CA LEU A 21 6.43 16.33 -2.86
C LEU A 21 7.21 16.19 -4.18
N SER A 22 8.12 15.23 -4.27
CA SER A 22 9.02 15.11 -5.42
C SER A 22 8.34 14.40 -6.60
N CYS A 23 7.72 13.23 -6.38
CA CYS A 23 7.01 12.45 -7.40
C CYS A 23 5.96 11.55 -6.73
N THR A 24 4.84 11.30 -7.42
CA THR A 24 3.82 10.33 -7.01
C THR A 24 4.46 8.93 -6.86
N GLY A 25 4.22 8.24 -5.75
CA GLY A 25 4.75 6.89 -5.51
C GLY A 25 6.19 6.85 -4.98
N ALA A 26 6.86 7.98 -4.80
CA ALA A 26 8.23 8.03 -4.28
C ALA A 26 8.34 7.56 -2.83
N VAL A 27 7.30 7.80 -2.01
CA VAL A 27 7.26 7.31 -0.63
C VAL A 27 7.02 5.81 -0.61
N ALA A 28 6.17 5.30 -1.49
CA ALA A 28 5.99 3.86 -1.65
C ALA A 28 7.28 3.18 -2.12
N ALA A 29 7.99 3.73 -3.09
CA ALA A 29 9.28 3.19 -3.56
C ALA A 29 10.34 3.16 -2.43
N LEU A 30 10.42 4.21 -1.62
CA LEU A 30 11.30 4.21 -0.44
C LEU A 30 10.90 3.13 0.57
N ALA A 31 9.60 2.95 0.81
CA ALA A 31 9.09 1.91 1.71
C ALA A 31 9.40 0.50 1.18
N GLU A 32 9.31 0.28 -0.13
CA GLU A 32 9.73 -0.97 -0.79
C GLU A 32 11.21 -1.26 -0.55
N SER A 33 12.09 -0.27 -0.78
CA SER A 33 13.52 -0.42 -0.55
C SER A 33 13.84 -0.76 0.91
N LYS A 34 13.19 -0.08 1.86
CA LYS A 34 13.37 -0.34 3.30
C LYS A 34 12.92 -1.75 3.68
N LYS A 35 11.77 -2.21 3.17
CA LYS A 35 11.25 -3.55 3.43
C LYS A 35 12.12 -4.63 2.79
N SER A 36 12.59 -4.40 1.56
CA SER A 36 13.49 -5.33 0.86
C SER A 36 14.81 -5.48 1.62
N ALA A 37 15.42 -4.38 2.06
CA ALA A 37 16.63 -4.42 2.88
C ALA A 37 16.42 -5.15 4.21
N LYS A 38 15.29 -4.90 4.89
CA LYS A 38 14.95 -5.56 6.17
C LYS A 38 14.87 -7.09 6.03
N TYR A 39 14.40 -7.59 4.89
CA TYR A 39 14.19 -9.01 4.66
C TYR A 39 15.22 -9.63 3.71
N ALA A 40 16.34 -8.95 3.45
CA ALA A 40 17.38 -9.43 2.54
C ALA A 40 17.98 -10.79 2.96
N ALA A 41 17.97 -11.11 4.26
CA ALA A 41 18.45 -12.38 4.79
C ALA A 41 17.49 -13.57 4.53
N LEU A 42 16.27 -13.34 4.03
CA LEU A 42 15.31 -14.41 3.72
C LEU A 42 15.59 -15.03 2.34
N SER A 43 16.76 -15.64 2.18
CA SER A 43 17.20 -16.24 0.92
C SER A 43 16.40 -17.48 0.49
N SER A 44 15.71 -18.13 1.43
CA SER A 44 14.85 -19.29 1.15
C SER A 44 13.44 -18.91 0.67
N PHE A 45 13.10 -17.62 0.64
CA PHE A 45 11.75 -17.16 0.29
C PHE A 45 11.79 -16.13 -0.84
N ILE A 46 10.77 -16.17 -1.70
CA ILE A 46 10.51 -15.09 -2.64
C ILE A 46 9.77 -13.98 -1.89
N PHE A 47 10.51 -12.94 -1.50
CA PHE A 47 9.94 -11.76 -0.85
C PHE A 47 9.62 -10.68 -1.90
N THR A 48 8.45 -10.06 -1.78
CA THR A 48 8.09 -8.89 -2.60
C THR A 48 7.37 -7.88 -1.71
N PRO A 49 7.90 -6.65 -1.56
CA PRO A 49 7.22 -5.62 -0.78
C PRO A 49 5.96 -5.14 -1.51
N VAL A 50 4.91 -4.85 -0.74
CA VAL A 50 3.72 -4.14 -1.21
C VAL A 50 3.57 -2.86 -0.40
N ALA A 51 3.72 -1.73 -1.08
CA ALA A 51 3.62 -0.38 -0.56
C ALA A 51 2.65 0.43 -1.41
N ILE A 52 1.66 1.02 -0.74
CA ILE A 52 0.66 1.90 -1.32
C ILE A 52 0.60 3.15 -0.45
N GLU A 53 0.76 4.32 -1.05
CA GLU A 53 0.61 5.61 -0.38
C GLU A 53 -0.86 5.85 -0.03
N SER A 54 -1.12 6.74 0.93
CA SER A 54 -2.48 7.07 1.38
C SER A 54 -3.39 7.53 0.24
N LEU A 55 -2.88 8.11 -0.84
CA LEU A 55 -3.68 8.52 -2.00
C LEU A 55 -3.75 7.46 -3.11
N GLY A 56 -3.26 6.24 -2.86
CA GLY A 56 -3.36 5.10 -3.78
C GLY A 56 -2.16 4.91 -4.69
N ALA A 57 -1.15 5.77 -4.64
CA ALA A 57 0.07 5.60 -5.44
C ALA A 57 0.85 4.36 -4.98
N MET A 58 1.16 3.46 -5.91
CA MET A 58 1.95 2.25 -5.65
C MET A 58 3.40 2.44 -6.09
N GLY A 59 4.31 1.81 -5.36
CA GLY A 59 5.70 1.71 -5.81
C GLY A 59 5.86 0.78 -7.02
N PRO A 60 7.02 0.82 -7.69
CA PRO A 60 7.28 0.03 -8.88
C PRO A 60 7.22 -1.48 -8.61
N GLN A 61 7.74 -1.96 -7.47
CA GLN A 61 7.70 -3.39 -7.16
C GLN A 61 6.28 -3.87 -6.88
N SER A 62 5.53 -3.09 -6.10
CA SER A 62 4.13 -3.35 -5.74
C SER A 62 3.25 -3.42 -6.98
N SER A 63 3.37 -2.43 -7.87
CA SER A 63 2.57 -2.38 -9.09
C SER A 63 2.89 -3.54 -10.04
N SER A 64 4.16 -3.92 -10.16
CA SER A 64 4.58 -5.10 -10.93
C SER A 64 4.03 -6.40 -10.35
N PHE A 65 4.09 -6.54 -9.03
CA PHE A 65 3.57 -7.70 -8.31
C PHE A 65 2.06 -7.84 -8.47
N ILE A 66 1.30 -6.76 -8.21
CA ILE A 66 -0.17 -6.77 -8.33
C ILE A 66 -0.62 -7.06 -9.76
N ARG A 67 0.04 -6.51 -10.80
CA ARG A 67 -0.24 -6.87 -12.20
C ARG A 67 0.02 -8.34 -12.49
N SER A 68 1.13 -8.88 -11.98
CA SER A 68 1.47 -10.30 -12.19
C SER A 68 0.52 -11.23 -11.45
N LEU A 69 0.10 -10.86 -10.24
CA LEU A 69 -0.92 -11.56 -9.48
C LEU A 69 -2.28 -11.50 -10.19
N GLY A 70 -2.71 -10.33 -10.65
CA GLY A 70 -3.95 -10.15 -11.40
C GLY A 70 -4.02 -11.01 -12.65
N ARG A 71 -2.93 -11.08 -13.43
CA ARG A 71 -2.84 -11.98 -14.60
C ARG A 71 -2.95 -13.46 -14.23
N ARG A 72 -2.38 -13.88 -13.10
CA ARG A 72 -2.51 -15.27 -12.61
C ARG A 72 -3.96 -15.57 -12.21
N ILE A 73 -4.62 -14.64 -11.52
CA ILE A 73 -6.02 -14.78 -11.15
C ILE A 73 -6.89 -14.86 -12.41
N GLN A 74 -6.70 -13.97 -13.38
CA GLN A 74 -7.41 -13.99 -14.67
C GLN A 74 -7.28 -15.34 -15.38
N ARG A 75 -6.06 -15.89 -15.48
CA ARG A 75 -5.83 -17.21 -16.09
C ARG A 75 -6.51 -18.34 -15.33
N TYR A 76 -6.57 -18.25 -14.00
CA TYR A 76 -7.18 -19.28 -13.16
C TYR A 76 -8.71 -19.21 -13.16
N SER A 77 -9.29 -18.01 -13.11
CA SER A 77 -10.74 -17.80 -13.06
C SER A 77 -11.41 -17.81 -14.45
N GLY A 78 -10.64 -17.58 -15.52
CA GLY A 78 -11.18 -17.38 -16.87
C GLY A 78 -11.89 -16.04 -17.06
N ASP A 79 -11.73 -15.10 -16.12
CA ASP A 79 -12.38 -13.79 -16.17
C ASP A 79 -11.38 -12.69 -16.50
N ASP A 80 -11.56 -12.07 -17.67
CA ASP A 80 -10.70 -11.00 -18.17
C ASP A 80 -10.67 -9.76 -17.28
N ASN A 81 -11.69 -9.55 -16.45
CA ASN A 81 -11.78 -8.43 -15.54
C ASN A 81 -11.16 -8.69 -14.17
N ALA A 82 -10.66 -9.92 -13.90
CA ALA A 82 -10.16 -10.30 -12.58
C ALA A 82 -9.02 -9.38 -12.07
N CYS A 83 -8.16 -8.91 -12.97
CA CYS A 83 -7.11 -7.94 -12.62
C CYS A 83 -7.70 -6.59 -12.18
N GLN A 84 -8.75 -6.12 -12.86
CA GLN A 84 -9.42 -4.86 -12.53
C GLN A 84 -10.16 -4.96 -11.21
N TYR A 85 -10.84 -6.08 -10.97
CA TYR A 85 -11.51 -6.35 -9.69
C TYR A 85 -10.51 -6.39 -8.52
N LEU A 86 -9.32 -6.98 -8.72
CA LEU A 86 -8.27 -6.96 -7.71
C LEU A 86 -7.86 -5.52 -7.34
N VAL A 87 -7.60 -4.68 -8.34
CA VAL A 87 -7.20 -3.28 -8.11
C VAL A 87 -8.34 -2.49 -7.46
N GLN A 88 -9.57 -2.66 -7.91
CA GLN A 88 -10.74 -2.00 -7.31
C GLN A 88 -10.92 -2.38 -5.84
N ARG A 89 -10.79 -3.66 -5.50
CA ARG A 89 -10.88 -4.13 -4.10
C ARG A 89 -9.78 -3.53 -3.23
N LEU A 90 -8.55 -3.46 -3.74
CA LEU A 90 -7.45 -2.78 -3.04
C LEU A 90 -7.75 -1.29 -2.81
N SER A 91 -8.25 -0.59 -3.84
CA SER A 91 -8.62 0.83 -3.73
C SER A 91 -9.70 1.08 -2.69
N VAL A 92 -10.77 0.27 -2.68
CA VAL A 92 -11.84 0.39 -1.69
C VAL A 92 -11.33 0.09 -0.29
N THR A 93 -10.51 -0.95 -0.11
CA THR A 93 -9.91 -1.27 1.19
C THR A 93 -9.03 -0.12 1.70
N LEU A 94 -8.24 0.50 0.81
CA LEU A 94 -7.39 1.63 1.15
C LEU A 94 -8.20 2.86 1.58
N GLN A 95 -9.24 3.22 0.82
CA GLN A 95 -10.13 4.33 1.17
C GLN A 95 -10.84 4.11 2.51
N ARG A 96 -11.30 2.88 2.78
CA ARG A 96 -11.90 2.52 4.07
C ARG A 96 -10.89 2.63 5.22
N GLY A 97 -9.65 2.20 5.01
CA GLY A 97 -8.56 2.34 5.98
C GLY A 97 -8.26 3.81 6.28
N ASN A 98 -8.17 4.65 5.25
CA ASN A 98 -7.97 6.09 5.41
C ASN A 98 -9.13 6.74 6.19
N ALA A 99 -10.37 6.41 5.84
CA ALA A 99 -11.55 6.94 6.53
C ALA A 99 -11.55 6.56 8.02
N ALA A 100 -11.23 5.31 8.35
CA ALA A 100 -11.11 4.86 9.74
C ALA A 100 -10.06 5.65 10.53
N LEU A 101 -8.89 5.92 9.93
CA LEU A 101 -7.84 6.73 10.57
C LEU A 101 -8.29 8.18 10.79
N MET A 102 -9.04 8.77 9.85
CA MET A 102 -9.56 10.12 10.02
C MET A 102 -10.60 10.19 11.14
N MET A 103 -11.51 9.22 11.19
CA MET A 103 -12.54 9.14 12.24
C MET A 103 -11.92 8.99 13.64
N ASP A 104 -10.85 8.22 13.78
CA ASP A 104 -10.10 8.05 15.04
C ASP A 104 -9.43 9.36 15.53
N THR A 105 -9.20 10.32 14.62
CA THR A 105 -8.55 11.60 14.93
C THR A 105 -9.56 12.68 15.33
N LEU A 106 -10.86 12.45 15.13
CA LEU A 106 -11.89 13.44 15.47
C LEU A 106 -12.13 13.43 16.99
N PRO A 107 -12.21 14.62 17.64
CA PRO A 107 -12.57 14.70 19.04
C PRO A 107 -13.98 14.13 19.23
N SER A 108 -14.19 13.39 20.32
CA SER A 108 -15.52 12.91 20.69
C SER A 108 -16.48 14.09 20.77
N PRO A 109 -17.69 14.00 20.21
CA PRO A 109 -18.65 15.09 20.30
C PRO A 109 -18.90 15.41 21.77
N SER A 110 -18.61 16.65 22.16
CA SER A 110 -18.94 17.17 23.49
C SER A 110 -20.46 17.26 23.60
N LEU A 111 -21.06 16.36 24.38
CA LEU A 111 -22.45 16.43 24.85
C LEU A 111 -22.60 17.49 25.94
#